data_AF-A0A8D8DMT4-F1
#
_entry.id   AF-A0A8D8DMT4-F1
#
_cell.length_a   1.000
_cell.length_b   1.000
_cell.length_c   1.000
_cell.angle_alpha   90.00
_cell.angle_beta   90.00
_cell.angle_gamma   90.00
#
_symmetry.space_group_name_H-M   'P 1'
#
loop_
_entity.id
_entity.type
_entity.pdbx_description
1 polymer ?
#
loop_
_entity_poly.entity_id
_entity_poly.type
_entity_poly.pdbx_seq_one_letter_code
_entity_poly.pdbx_strand_id
1 'polypeptide(L)'
;CLLIKKLSPIGVLSLIAAKFLEMEDLAEVFGKLGLYFAVVVSGIVFHGVVVLPAIYFLLTRKNPYTFLLNMGQAIATAFGTSSSSATLPVTLQCLEEKNHIDTRITRFVIPIGTTINMDGTALYEAVAAIFIAQLRGIDLSFGQVLAVAITATAASIGTAAVPQGGLVT
;
A
#
# COMPACT_ATOMS: atom_id res chain seq x y z
N CYS A 1 -18.50 -10.54 -9.74
CA CYS A 1 -17.15 -9.93 -9.71
C CYS A 1 -16.48 -9.85 -11.10
N LEU A 2 -16.37 -10.96 -11.85
CA LEU A 2 -15.77 -10.98 -13.20
C LEU A 2 -16.48 -10.06 -14.23
N LEU A 3 -17.81 -9.99 -14.22
CA LEU A 3 -18.58 -9.08 -15.09
C LEU A 3 -18.28 -7.61 -14.79
N ILE A 4 -18.21 -7.22 -13.51
CA ILE A 4 -17.89 -5.85 -13.08
C ILE A 4 -16.47 -5.48 -13.52
N LYS A 5 -15.47 -6.36 -13.33
CA LYS A 5 -14.10 -6.13 -13.79
C LYS A 5 -14.00 -5.97 -15.31
N LYS A 6 -14.80 -6.72 -16.08
CA LYS A 6 -14.85 -6.63 -17.56
C LYS A 6 -15.54 -5.35 -18.06
N LEU A 7 -16.55 -4.85 -17.34
CA LEU A 7 -17.26 -3.61 -17.68
C LEU A 7 -16.60 -2.34 -17.13
N SER A 8 -15.75 -2.48 -16.10
CA SER A 8 -15.03 -1.37 -15.46
C SER A 8 -14.31 -0.44 -16.44
N PRO A 9 -13.58 -0.93 -17.48
CA PRO A 9 -12.89 -0.03 -18.42
C PRO A 9 -13.83 0.93 -19.14
N ILE A 10 -15.03 0.48 -19.51
CA ILE A 10 -16.04 1.32 -20.21
C ILE A 10 -16.62 2.36 -19.24
N GLY A 11 -16.94 1.93 -18.01
CA GLY A 11 -17.47 2.82 -16.97
C GLY A 11 -16.45 3.89 -16.55
N VAL A 12 -15.21 3.48 -16.29
CA VAL A 12 -14.11 4.38 -15.93
C VAL A 12 -13.83 5.38 -17.05
N LEU A 13 -13.77 4.94 -18.31
CA LEU A 13 -13.56 5.84 -19.45
C LEU A 13 -14.69 6.89 -19.56
N SER A 14 -15.93 6.49 -19.35
CA SER A 14 -17.09 7.40 -19.39
C SER A 14 -17.05 8.42 -18.24
N LEU A 15 -16.69 7.99 -17.03
CA LEU A 15 -16.58 8.87 -15.86
C LEU A 15 -15.40 9.85 -15.98
N ILE A 16 -14.26 9.37 -16.49
CA ILE A 16 -13.10 10.21 -16.77
C ILE A 16 -13.49 11.26 -17.81
N ALA A 17 -14.08 10.86 -18.94
CA ALA A 17 -14.52 11.79 -19.99
C ALA A 17 -15.51 12.84 -19.45
N ALA A 18 -16.49 12.43 -18.63
CA ALA A 18 -17.41 13.35 -17.98
C ALA A 18 -16.68 14.36 -17.07
N LYS A 19 -15.69 13.91 -16.28
CA LYS A 19 -14.88 14.80 -15.44
C LYS A 19 -14.02 15.76 -16.26
N PHE A 20 -13.46 15.33 -17.39
CA PHE A 20 -12.74 16.21 -18.30
C PHE A 20 -13.62 17.33 -18.88
N LEU A 21 -14.93 17.07 -19.10
CA LEU A 21 -15.86 18.06 -19.62
C LEU A 21 -16.34 19.07 -18.56
N GLU A 22 -16.34 18.68 -17.28
CA GLU A 22 -16.72 19.56 -16.16
C GLU A 22 -15.56 20.46 -15.67
N MET A 23 -14.33 20.21 -16.13
CA MET A 23 -13.13 20.84 -15.56
C MET A 23 -12.57 21.92 -16.48
N GLU A 24 -12.48 23.14 -15.97
CA GLU A 24 -12.01 24.32 -16.71
C GLU A 24 -10.47 24.38 -16.82
N ASP A 25 -9.73 23.79 -15.87
CA ASP A 25 -8.26 23.77 -15.87
C ASP A 25 -7.68 22.37 -15.60
N LEU A 26 -7.18 21.74 -16.65
CA LEU A 26 -6.55 20.42 -16.57
C LEU A 26 -5.23 20.44 -15.79
N ALA A 27 -4.48 21.53 -15.83
CA ALA A 27 -3.18 21.62 -15.18
C ALA A 27 -3.32 21.55 -13.65
N GLU A 28 -4.37 22.16 -13.09
CA GLU A 28 -4.67 22.10 -11.66
C GLU A 28 -4.97 20.67 -11.20
N VAL A 29 -5.71 19.91 -12.00
CA VAL A 29 -6.10 18.53 -11.69
C VAL A 29 -4.88 17.61 -11.69
N PHE A 30 -4.06 17.70 -12.74
CA PHE A 30 -2.80 16.94 -12.79
C PHE A 30 -1.86 17.34 -11.64
N GLY A 31 -1.84 18.62 -11.25
CA GLY A 31 -1.10 19.09 -10.08
C GLY A 31 -1.58 18.43 -8.77
N LYS A 32 -2.89 18.40 -8.52
CA LYS A 32 -3.48 17.76 -7.33
C LYS A 32 -3.25 16.25 -7.31
N LEU A 33 -3.37 15.57 -8.45
CA LEU A 33 -3.05 14.14 -8.57
C LEU A 33 -1.55 13.86 -8.33
N GLY A 34 -0.68 14.73 -8.84
CA GLY A 34 0.77 14.65 -8.61
C GLY A 34 1.12 14.78 -7.13
N LEU A 35 0.49 15.74 -6.44
CA LEU A 35 0.65 15.90 -4.98
C LEU A 35 0.13 14.68 -4.22
N TYR A 36 -1.04 14.15 -4.58
CA TYR A 36 -1.57 12.91 -4.01
C TYR A 36 -0.57 11.75 -4.15
N PHE A 37 -0.04 11.53 -5.35
CA PHE A 37 0.95 10.49 -5.60
C PHE A 37 2.21 10.70 -4.74
N ALA A 38 2.71 11.94 -4.67
CA ALA A 38 3.87 12.28 -3.86
C ALA A 38 3.64 11.99 -2.36
N VAL A 39 2.45 12.30 -1.82
CA VAL A 39 2.08 12.03 -0.42
C VAL A 39 2.03 10.52 -0.15
N VAL A 40 1.39 9.73 -1.03
CA VAL A 40 1.32 8.28 -0.85
C VAL A 40 2.71 7.64 -0.91
N VAL A 41 3.51 7.98 -1.93
CA VAL A 41 4.86 7.42 -2.09
C VAL A 41 5.77 7.81 -0.94
N SER A 42 5.77 9.09 -0.54
CA SER A 42 6.57 9.54 0.59
C SER A 42 6.14 8.89 1.90
N GLY A 43 4.84 8.70 2.12
CA GLY A 43 4.30 7.98 3.28
C GLY A 43 4.77 6.52 3.35
N ILE A 44 4.67 5.78 2.24
CA ILE A 44 5.12 4.38 2.15
C ILE A 44 6.64 4.29 2.37
N VAL A 45 7.42 5.17 1.75
CA VAL A 45 8.89 5.19 1.90
C VAL A 45 9.26 5.53 3.34
N PHE A 46 8.61 6.53 3.95
CA PHE A 46 8.85 6.89 5.34
C PHE A 46 8.51 5.74 6.30
N HIS A 47 7.36 5.09 6.10
CA HIS A 47 6.96 3.92 6.90
C HIS A 47 7.97 2.77 6.76
N GLY A 48 8.38 2.46 5.53
CA GLY A 48 9.32 1.36 5.24
C GLY A 48 10.77 1.60 5.67
N VAL A 49 11.24 2.85 5.66
CA VAL A 49 12.66 3.20 5.90
C VAL A 49 12.92 3.81 7.28
N VAL A 50 11.89 4.38 7.91
CA VAL A 50 12.01 5.04 9.22
C VAL A 50 11.21 4.29 10.28
N VAL A 51 9.88 4.13 10.09
CA VAL A 51 9.01 3.59 11.14
C VAL A 51 9.30 2.11 11.43
N LEU A 52 9.26 1.25 10.42
CA LEU A 52 9.53 -0.18 10.60
C LEU A 52 10.98 -0.45 11.08
N PRO A 53 12.02 0.20 10.52
CA PRO A 53 13.39 0.09 11.05
C PRO A 53 13.53 0.56 12.49
N ALA A 54 12.84 1.63 12.90
CA ALA A 54 12.86 2.09 14.28
C ALA A 54 12.24 1.06 15.23
N ILE A 55 11.08 0.49 14.87
CA ILE A 55 10.45 -0.58 15.66
C ILE A 55 11.38 -1.79 15.78
N TYR A 56 11.98 -2.23 14.66
CA TYR A 56 12.94 -3.33 14.65
C TYR A 56 14.13 -3.06 15.58
N PHE A 57 14.71 -1.86 15.51
CA PHE A 57 15.84 -1.47 16.34
C PHE A 57 15.47 -1.42 17.83
N LEU A 58 14.30 -0.89 18.18
CA LEU A 58 13.85 -0.81 19.58
C LEU A 58 13.70 -2.21 20.20
N LEU A 59 13.17 -3.18 19.44
CA LEU A 59 12.92 -4.54 19.91
C LEU A 59 14.16 -5.43 19.89
N THR A 60 14.95 -5.38 18.82
CA THR A 60 16.08 -6.31 18.61
C THR A 60 17.43 -5.72 19.02
N ARG A 61 17.52 -4.38 19.12
CA ARG A 61 18.77 -3.61 19.30
C ARG A 61 19.84 -3.93 18.24
N LYS A 62 19.44 -4.45 17.07
CA LYS A 62 20.31 -4.74 15.92
C LYS A 62 20.10 -3.71 14.82
N ASN A 63 21.11 -3.55 13.97
CA ASN A 63 21.03 -2.62 12.82
C ASN A 63 19.93 -3.07 11.83
N PRO A 64 18.84 -2.29 11.66
CA PRO A 64 17.75 -2.63 10.75
C PRO A 64 18.14 -2.51 9.28
N TYR A 65 19.11 -1.65 8.94
CA TYR A 65 19.48 -1.42 7.55
C TYR A 65 20.26 -2.59 6.95
N THR A 66 21.05 -3.30 7.75
CA THR A 66 21.67 -4.57 7.31
C THR A 66 20.62 -5.61 6.96
N PHE A 67 19.56 -5.70 7.78
CA PHE A 67 18.44 -6.60 7.52
C PHE A 67 17.70 -6.22 6.22
N LEU A 68 17.41 -4.94 6.03
CA LEU A 68 16.78 -4.42 4.80
C LEU A 68 17.62 -4.67 3.55
N LEU A 69 18.94 -4.47 3.61
CA LEU A 69 19.84 -4.74 2.48
C LEU A 69 19.82 -6.21 2.07
N ASN A 70 19.80 -7.13 3.04
CA ASN A 70 19.66 -8.56 2.78
C ASN A 70 18.32 -8.93 2.11
N MET A 71 17.28 -8.13 2.32
CA MET A 71 15.97 -8.28 1.68
C MET A 71 15.86 -7.62 0.30
N GLY A 72 16.94 -7.01 -0.22
CA GLY A 72 16.90 -6.22 -1.46
C GLY A 72 16.34 -6.96 -2.68
N GLN A 73 16.62 -8.26 -2.81
CA GLN A 73 16.08 -9.09 -3.89
C GLN A 73 14.56 -9.26 -3.78
N ALA A 74 14.04 -9.50 -2.57
CA ALA A 74 12.60 -9.61 -2.33
C ALA A 74 11.90 -8.27 -2.61
N ILE A 75 12.50 -7.15 -2.21
CA ILE A 75 11.96 -5.81 -2.49
C ILE A 75 11.91 -5.55 -4.00
N ALA A 76 12.98 -5.86 -4.74
CA ALA A 76 13.03 -5.70 -6.19
C ALA A 76 12.00 -6.61 -6.89
N THR A 77 11.84 -7.85 -6.43
CA THR A 77 10.81 -8.76 -6.95
C THR A 77 9.41 -8.23 -6.67
N ALA A 78 9.11 -7.78 -5.44
CA ALA A 78 7.81 -7.18 -5.11
C ALA A 78 7.47 -5.97 -5.98
N PHE A 79 8.46 -5.11 -6.23
CA PHE A 79 8.27 -3.97 -7.11
C PHE A 79 7.98 -4.40 -8.56
N GLY A 80 8.74 -5.37 -9.09
CA GLY A 80 8.57 -5.87 -10.45
C GLY A 80 7.28 -6.67 -10.68
N THR A 81 6.83 -7.44 -9.69
CA THR A 81 5.62 -8.28 -9.79
C THR A 81 4.35 -7.55 -9.35
N SER A 82 4.48 -6.49 -8.54
CA SER A 82 3.36 -5.80 -7.89
C SER A 82 2.43 -6.77 -7.13
N SER A 83 2.98 -7.84 -6.56
CA SER A 83 2.22 -8.90 -5.88
C SER A 83 2.98 -9.52 -4.71
N SER A 84 2.44 -9.39 -3.49
CA SER A 84 3.04 -9.99 -2.29
C SER A 84 3.04 -11.52 -2.34
N SER A 85 1.99 -12.14 -2.91
CA SER A 85 1.93 -13.59 -3.07
C SER A 85 2.98 -14.13 -4.04
N ALA A 86 3.30 -13.38 -5.11
CA ALA A 86 4.35 -13.76 -6.05
C ALA A 86 5.76 -13.61 -5.46
N THR A 87 5.95 -12.72 -4.49
CA THR A 87 7.25 -12.46 -3.84
C THR A 87 7.52 -13.37 -2.64
N LEU A 88 6.50 -14.04 -2.10
CA LEU A 88 6.62 -14.93 -0.95
C LEU A 88 7.82 -15.91 -1.00
N PRO A 89 8.07 -16.67 -2.08
CA PRO A 89 9.20 -17.60 -2.11
C PRO A 89 10.56 -16.89 -1.99
N VAL A 90 10.74 -15.76 -2.68
CA VAL A 90 11.98 -14.96 -2.62
C VAL A 90 12.17 -14.34 -1.23
N THR A 91 11.07 -13.95 -0.59
CA THR A 91 11.07 -13.39 0.77
C THR A 91 11.55 -14.44 1.78
N LEU A 92 11.00 -15.65 1.73
CA LEU A 92 11.41 -16.75 2.60
C LEU A 92 12.89 -17.08 2.41
N GLN A 93 13.37 -17.17 1.16
CA GLN A 93 14.77 -17.42 0.88
C GLN A 93 15.70 -16.35 1.47
N CYS A 94 15.36 -15.05 1.31
CA CYS A 94 16.18 -13.98 1.88
C CYS A 94 16.19 -14.00 3.41
N LEU A 95 15.08 -14.37 4.06
CA LEU A 95 15.00 -14.47 5.52
C LEU A 95 15.80 -15.65 6.07
N GLU A 96 15.72 -16.82 5.42
CA GLU A 96 16.38 -18.05 5.86
C GLU A 96 17.89 -18.04 5.51
N GLU A 97 18.26 -17.65 4.29
CA GLU A 97 19.65 -17.75 3.81
C GLU A 97 20.51 -16.51 4.12
N LYS A 98 19.94 -15.29 4.06
CA LYS A 98 20.71 -14.04 4.23
C LYS A 98 20.58 -13.44 5.61
N ASN A 99 19.41 -13.57 6.24
CA ASN A 99 19.15 -13.07 7.59
C ASN A 99 19.18 -14.15 8.67
N HIS A 100 19.38 -15.42 8.29
CA HIS A 100 19.56 -16.56 9.19
C HIS A 100 18.44 -16.71 10.25
N ILE A 101 17.19 -16.42 9.86
CA ILE A 101 16.03 -16.63 10.73
C ILE A 101 15.60 -18.10 10.70
N ASP A 102 15.19 -18.63 11.85
CA ASP A 102 14.71 -20.00 12.00
C ASP A 102 13.55 -20.30 11.03
N THR A 103 13.72 -21.36 10.24
CA THR A 103 12.76 -21.76 9.20
C THR A 103 11.39 -22.11 9.74
N ARG A 104 11.30 -22.54 11.02
CA ARG A 104 10.01 -22.82 11.67
C ARG A 104 9.21 -21.55 11.91
N ILE A 105 9.88 -20.43 12.18
CA ILE A 105 9.25 -19.13 12.41
C ILE A 105 8.87 -18.51 11.06
N THR A 106 9.79 -18.46 10.10
CA THR A 106 9.55 -17.84 8.78
C THR A 106 8.39 -18.51 8.05
N ARG A 107 8.34 -19.84 8.02
CA ARG A 107 7.32 -20.61 7.30
C ARG A 107 5.94 -20.58 7.95
N PHE A 108 5.84 -20.13 9.19
CA PHE A 108 4.56 -19.91 9.86
C PHE A 108 4.11 -18.45 9.75
N VAL A 109 4.98 -17.51 10.14
CA VAL A 109 4.63 -16.09 10.27
C VAL A 109 4.49 -15.39 8.92
N ILE A 110 5.39 -15.66 7.96
CA ILE A 110 5.42 -14.91 6.70
C ILE A 110 4.23 -15.23 5.79
N PRO A 111 3.80 -16.49 5.60
CA PRO A 111 2.61 -16.79 4.81
C PRO A 111 1.34 -16.15 5.39
N ILE A 112 1.18 -16.15 6.72
CA ILE A 112 0.07 -15.48 7.40
C ILE A 112 0.18 -13.96 7.19
N GLY A 113 1.36 -13.39 7.39
CA GLY A 113 1.63 -11.96 7.20
C GLY A 113 1.33 -11.49 5.77
N THR A 114 1.56 -12.33 4.76
CA THR A 114 1.35 -11.97 3.35
C THR A 114 -0.11 -11.64 3.03
N THR A 115 -1.07 -12.20 3.79
CA THR A 115 -2.49 -11.93 3.59
C THR A 115 -3.03 -10.84 4.50
N ILE A 116 -2.56 -10.76 5.75
CA ILE A 116 -3.13 -9.84 6.74
C ILE A 116 -2.38 -8.51 6.86
N ASN A 117 -1.08 -8.46 6.55
CA ASN A 117 -0.22 -7.30 6.80
C ASN A 117 -0.15 -6.39 5.57
N MET A 118 -1.21 -5.58 5.39
CA MET A 118 -1.38 -4.71 4.22
C MET A 118 -1.21 -3.21 4.54
N ASP A 119 -0.15 -2.84 5.27
CA ASP A 119 0.15 -1.46 5.67
C ASP A 119 0.11 -0.46 4.50
N GLY A 120 0.70 -0.83 3.36
CA GLY A 120 0.71 0.01 2.16
C GLY A 120 -0.69 0.29 1.61
N THR A 121 -1.57 -0.72 1.66
CA THR A 121 -2.97 -0.60 1.25
C THR A 121 -3.73 0.31 2.22
N ALA A 122 -3.58 0.11 3.53
CA ALA A 122 -4.23 0.95 4.54
C ALA A 122 -3.82 2.42 4.40
N LEU A 123 -2.53 2.70 4.17
CA LEU A 123 -2.02 4.06 3.96
C LEU A 123 -2.61 4.67 2.68
N TYR A 124 -2.57 3.93 1.57
CA TYR A 124 -3.15 4.37 0.31
C TYR A 124 -4.65 4.68 0.42
N GLU A 125 -5.44 3.78 1.02
CA GLU A 125 -6.88 3.94 1.20
C GLU A 125 -7.22 5.15 2.08
N ALA A 126 -6.51 5.32 3.19
CA ALA A 126 -6.72 6.45 4.09
C ALA A 126 -6.40 7.79 3.41
N VAL A 127 -5.27 7.88 2.71
CA VAL A 127 -4.88 9.10 1.99
C VAL A 127 -5.83 9.39 0.83
N ALA A 128 -6.29 8.37 0.11
CA ALA A 128 -7.27 8.53 -0.98
C ALA A 128 -8.60 9.09 -0.48
N ALA A 129 -9.12 8.56 0.64
CA ALA A 129 -10.36 9.04 1.24
C ALA A 129 -10.26 10.52 1.67
N ILE A 130 -9.15 10.89 2.33
CA ILE A 130 -8.90 12.27 2.76
C ILE A 130 -8.73 13.20 1.54
N PHE A 131 -8.01 12.75 0.51
CA PHE A 131 -7.82 13.52 -0.72
C PHE A 131 -9.14 13.80 -1.43
N ILE A 132 -10.04 12.81 -1.53
CA ILE A 132 -11.37 12.99 -2.12
C ILE A 132 -12.21 13.98 -1.30
N ALA A 133 -12.13 13.92 0.04
CA ALA A 133 -12.82 14.88 0.90
C ALA A 133 -12.33 16.32 0.64
N GLN A 134 -11.02 16.51 0.55
CA GLN A 134 -10.39 17.81 0.23
C GLN A 134 -10.78 18.31 -1.16
N LEU A 135 -10.82 17.43 -2.18
CA LEU A 135 -11.27 17.79 -3.53
C LEU A 135 -12.71 18.27 -3.57
N ARG A 136 -13.56 17.81 -2.66
CA ARG A 136 -14.96 18.24 -2.52
C ARG A 136 -15.15 19.42 -1.58
N GLY A 137 -14.07 19.98 -1.03
CA GLY A 137 -14.14 21.07 -0.05
C GLY A 137 -14.75 20.64 1.30
N ILE A 138 -14.67 19.36 1.65
CA ILE A 138 -15.16 18.82 2.92
C ILE A 138 -14.01 18.82 3.93
N ASP A 139 -14.12 19.65 4.95
CA ASP A 139 -13.19 19.64 6.08
C ASP A 139 -13.48 18.46 7.00
N LEU A 140 -12.51 17.56 7.14
CA LEU A 140 -12.60 16.43 8.05
C LEU A 140 -12.10 16.85 9.44
N SER A 141 -12.95 16.66 10.45
CA SER A 141 -12.55 16.76 11.85
C SER A 141 -11.56 15.64 12.21
N PHE A 142 -10.79 15.85 13.29
CA PHE A 142 -9.84 14.85 13.79
C PHE A 142 -10.49 13.48 14.03
N GLY A 143 -11.71 13.44 14.58
CA GLY A 143 -12.45 12.21 14.80
C GLY A 143 -12.79 11.46 13.51
N GLN A 144 -13.10 12.18 12.43
CA GLN A 144 -13.38 11.57 11.13
C GLN A 144 -12.09 11.04 10.48
N VAL A 145 -10.98 11.76 10.60
CA VAL A 145 -9.67 11.28 10.13
C VAL A 145 -9.27 9.99 10.85
N LEU A 146 -9.48 9.93 12.18
CA LEU A 146 -9.22 8.72 12.95
C LEU A 146 -10.14 7.57 12.53
N ALA A 147 -11.44 7.84 12.30
CA ALA A 147 -12.37 6.84 11.81
C ALA A 147 -11.93 6.28 10.45
N VAL A 148 -11.54 7.15 9.51
CA VAL A 148 -11.00 6.74 8.20
C VAL A 148 -9.77 5.84 8.37
N ALA A 149 -8.83 6.20 9.24
CA ALA A 149 -7.63 5.39 9.48
C ALA A 149 -7.96 3.99 10.04
N ILE A 150 -8.89 3.89 11.00
CA ILE A 150 -9.32 2.62 11.58
C ILE A 150 -10.05 1.77 10.52
N THR A 151 -10.97 2.37 9.76
CA THR A 151 -11.71 1.66 8.72
C THR A 151 -10.80 1.19 7.59
N ALA A 152 -9.87 2.02 7.12
CA ALA A 152 -8.87 1.63 6.12
C ALA A 152 -7.98 0.49 6.62
N THR A 153 -7.56 0.54 7.88
CA THR A 153 -6.77 -0.56 8.47
C THR A 153 -7.58 -1.86 8.49
N ALA A 154 -8.85 -1.80 8.92
CA ALA A 154 -9.72 -2.97 8.94
C ALA A 154 -10.02 -3.52 7.53
N ALA A 155 -10.25 -2.64 6.55
CA ALA A 155 -10.51 -3.00 5.16
C ALA A 155 -9.29 -3.65 4.51
N SER A 156 -8.08 -3.13 4.76
CA SER A 156 -6.83 -3.62 4.18
C SER A 156 -6.53 -5.10 4.48
N ILE A 157 -6.96 -5.61 5.64
CA ILE A 157 -6.80 -7.03 6.02
C ILE A 157 -7.60 -7.95 5.09
N GLY A 158 -8.72 -7.45 4.54
CA GLY A 158 -9.59 -8.19 3.63
C GLY A 158 -9.14 -8.15 2.16
N THR A 159 -8.15 -7.33 1.84
CA THR A 159 -7.69 -7.12 0.47
C THR A 159 -6.89 -8.33 -0.02
N ALA A 160 -7.12 -8.77 -1.26
CA ALA A 160 -6.37 -9.89 -1.82
C ALA A 160 -4.93 -9.50 -2.17
N ALA A 161 -3.95 -10.34 -1.85
CA ALA A 161 -2.52 -10.14 -2.11
C ALA A 161 -2.13 -10.37 -3.59
N VAL A 162 -2.90 -9.79 -4.51
CA VAL A 162 -2.76 -9.89 -5.97
C VAL A 162 -2.90 -8.49 -6.60
N PRO A 163 -2.40 -8.28 -7.83
CA PRO A 163 -2.54 -7.00 -8.51
C PRO A 163 -4.00 -6.55 -8.57
N GLN A 164 -4.24 -5.26 -8.27
CA GLN A 164 -5.58 -4.63 -8.27
C GLN A 164 -6.53 -5.09 -7.16
N GLY A 165 -6.03 -5.71 -6.08
CA GLY A 165 -6.84 -6.07 -4.91
C GLY A 165 -7.55 -4.87 -4.27
N GLY A 166 -6.84 -3.74 -4.13
CA GLY A 166 -7.32 -2.53 -3.44
C GLY A 166 -8.27 -1.62 -4.23
N LEU A 167 -8.72 -2.01 -5.44
CA LEU A 167 -9.67 -1.18 -6.21
C LEU A 167 -11.12 -1.30 -5.69
N VAL A 168 -11.42 -2.33 -4.88
CA VAL A 168 -12.78 -2.70 -4.47
C VAL A 168 -12.97 -2.63 -2.94
N THR A 169 -11.88 -2.49 -2.18
CA THR A 169 -11.88 -2.33 -0.73
C THR A 169 -11.93 -0.87 -0.33
#